data_AF-A0A7C5EV76-F1
#
_entry.id   AF-A0A7C5EV76-F1
#
_cell.length_a   1.000
_cell.length_b   1.000
_cell.length_c   1.000
_cell.angle_alpha   90.00
_cell.angle_beta   90.00
_cell.angle_gamma   90.00
#
_symmetry.space_group_name_H-M   'P 1'
#
loop_
_entity.id
_entity.type
_entity.pdbx_description
1 polymer ?
#
loop_
_entity_poly.entity_id
_entity_poly.type
_entity_poly.pdbx_seq_one_letter_code
_entity_poly.pdbx_strand_id
1 'polypeptide(L)' 'MDYLIRTDDFTSKKAVLKVVGVGGGGCNAVDRMIEEKVGGVEFIAINT' A
#
# COMPACT_ATOMS: atom_id res chain seq x y z
N MET A 1 -0.85 -16.89 -37.33
CA MET A 1 -1.61 -17.49 -36.21
C MET A 1 -0.73 -17.27 -35.02
N ASP A 2 -0.75 -16.04 -34.52
CA ASP A 2 0.28 -15.56 -33.60
C ASP A 2 -0.43 -15.51 -32.26
N TYR A 3 -0.20 -16.55 -31.45
CA TYR A 3 -0.73 -16.63 -30.10
C TYR A 3 0.07 -15.66 -29.21
N LEU A 4 -0.23 -14.37 -29.34
CA LEU A 4 0.35 -13.33 -28.52
C LEU A 4 -0.28 -13.42 -27.13
N ILE A 5 0.45 -13.99 -26.18
CA ILE A 5 0.10 -13.88 -24.77
C ILE A 5 0.13 -12.40 -24.41
N ARG A 6 -1.05 -11.83 -24.17
CA ARG A 6 -1.24 -10.46 -23.67
C ARG A 6 -0.60 -10.33 -22.29
N THR A 7 0.61 -9.80 -22.22
CA THR A 7 1.33 -9.51 -20.96
C THR A 7 0.82 -8.23 -20.28
N ASP A 8 -0.05 -7.50 -20.95
CA ASP A 8 -0.74 -6.29 -20.54
C ASP A 8 -1.65 -6.49 -19.31
N ASP A 9 -2.19 -7.70 -19.09
CA ASP A 9 -3.08 -8.00 -17.96
C ASP A 9 -2.36 -8.13 -16.61
N PHE A 10 -1.09 -8.52 -16.60
CA PHE A 10 -0.31 -8.69 -15.36
C PHE A 10 0.43 -7.41 -14.96
N THR A 11 0.83 -6.60 -15.94
CA THR A 11 1.54 -5.32 -15.72
C THR A 11 0.60 -4.23 -15.20
N SER A 12 -0.69 -4.29 -15.52
CA SER A 12 -1.69 -3.28 -15.15
C SER A 12 -2.22 -3.41 -13.72
N LYS A 13 -2.11 -4.60 -13.09
CA LYS A 13 -2.57 -4.84 -11.72
C LYS A 13 -1.49 -4.50 -10.70
N LYS A 14 -1.21 -3.20 -10.51
CA LYS A 14 -0.41 -2.76 -9.35
C LYS A 14 -1.14 -3.13 -8.07
N ALA A 15 -0.44 -3.75 -7.13
CA ALA A 15 -0.97 -4.02 -5.80
C ALA A 15 -1.23 -2.69 -5.07
N VAL A 16 -2.44 -2.52 -4.54
CA VAL A 16 -2.78 -1.39 -3.68
C VAL A 16 -2.37 -1.75 -2.27
N LEU A 17 -1.30 -1.13 -1.78
CA LEU A 17 -0.79 -1.36 -0.44
C LEU A 17 -1.52 -0.44 0.55
N LYS A 18 -2.05 -1.03 1.61
CA LYS A 18 -2.70 -0.29 2.70
C LYS A 18 -2.03 -0.65 4.02
N VAL A 19 -1.75 0.37 4.82
CA VAL A 19 -1.18 0.22 6.17
C VAL A 19 -2.20 0.73 7.16
N VAL A 20 -2.61 -0.13 8.09
CA VAL A 20 -3.59 0.21 9.13
C VAL A 20 -2.93 0.14 10.50
N GLY A 21 -2.74 1.29 11.14
CA GLY A 21 -2.30 1.40 12.52
C GLY A 21 -3.49 1.41 13.47
N VAL A 22 -3.53 0.50 14.44
CA VAL A 22 -4.59 0.43 15.45
C VAL A 22 -4.02 0.65 16.84
N GLY A 23 -4.67 1.50 17.63
CA GLY A 23 -4.24 1.91 18.96
C GLY A 23 -3.00 2.79 18.96
N GLY A 24 -2.60 3.29 20.13
CA GLY A 24 -1.50 4.27 20.24
C GLY A 24 -0.16 3.80 19.64
N GLY A 25 0.22 2.53 19.83
CA GLY A 25 1.44 1.97 19.24
C GLY A 25 1.38 1.87 17.71
N GLY A 26 0.20 1.51 17.16
CA GLY A 26 -0.01 1.42 15.73
C GLY A 26 -0.01 2.78 15.04
N CYS A 27 -0.67 3.77 15.64
CA CYS A 27 -0.65 5.15 15.13
C CYS A 27 0.76 5.75 15.16
N ASN A 28 1.51 5.58 16.26
CA ASN A 28 2.90 6.06 16.33
C ASN A 28 3.80 5.41 15.26
N ALA A 29 3.55 4.14 14.91
CA ALA A 29 4.27 3.47 13.82
C ALA A 29 3.89 4.06 12.45
N VAL A 30 2.59 4.33 12.22
CA VAL A 30 2.11 5.01 11.02
C VAL A 30 2.73 6.41 10.89
N ASP A 31 2.78 7.19 11.97
CA ASP A 31 3.37 8.53 11.98
C ASP A 31 4.84 8.49 11.53
N ARG A 32 5.62 7.54 12.05
CA ARG A 32 7.01 7.32 11.60
C ARG A 32 7.09 6.95 10.13
N MET A 33 6.20 6.10 9.62
CA MET A 33 6.19 5.75 8.20
C MET A 33 5.88 6.95 7.30
N ILE A 34 5.05 7.88 7.78
CA ILE A 34 4.76 9.14 7.10
C ILE A 34 5.98 10.07 7.14
N GLU A 35 6.63 10.22 8.30
CA GLU A 35 7.85 11.03 8.48
C GLU A 35 9.00 10.55 7.59
N GLU A 36 9.19 9.24 7.48
CA GLU A 36 10.17 8.59 6.60
C GLU A 36 9.76 8.60 5.11
N LYS A 37 8.63 9.23 4.77
CA LYS A 37 8.10 9.37 3.40
C LYS A 37 7.93 8.04 2.67
N VAL A 38 7.45 7.01 3.38
CA VAL A 38 7.14 5.71 2.77
C VAL A 38 6.03 5.91 1.73
N GLY A 39 6.39 5.70 0.46
CA GLY A 39 5.51 5.94 -0.68
C GLY A 39 4.79 4.70 -1.18
N GLY A 40 3.77 4.90 -2.03
CA GLY A 40 3.03 3.80 -2.67
C GLY A 40 2.09 3.05 -1.72
N VAL A 41 1.79 3.63 -0.56
CA VAL A 41 0.90 3.06 0.46
C VAL A 41 -0.18 4.06 0.87
N GLU A 42 -1.37 3.56 1.18
CA GLU A 42 -2.44 4.32 1.84
C GLU A 42 -2.37 4.06 3.34
N PHE A 43 -2.26 5.13 4.15
CA PHE A 43 -2.21 5.02 5.61
C PHE A 43 -3.59 5.24 6.24
N ILE A 44 -3.93 4.39 7.20
CA ILE A 44 -5.16 4.48 8.00
C ILE A 44 -4.76 4.34 9.47
N ALA A 45 -5.20 5.27 10.31
CA ALA A 45 -4.97 5.24 11.75
C ALA A 45 -6.31 5.12 12.50
N ILE A 46 -6.40 4.20 13.45
CA ILE A 46 -7.62 3.95 14.24
C ILE A 46 -7.26 3.93 15.72
N ASN A 47 -7.82 4.86 16.48
CA ASN A 47 -7.72 4.90 17.94
C ASN A 47 -9.10 5.27 18.51
N THR A 48 -9.35 4.92 19.78
CA THR A 48 -10.53 5.41 20.51
C THR A 48 -10.52 6.93 20.61
#